data_AF-A0A7Y5UWU4-F1
#
_entry.id   AF-A0A7Y5UWU4-F1
#
_cell.length_a   1.000
_cell.length_b   1.000
_cell.length_c   1.000
_cell.angle_alpha   90.00
_cell.angle_beta   90.00
_cell.angle_gamma   90.00
#
_symmetry.space_group_name_H-M   'P 1'
#
loop_
_entity.id
_entity.type
_entity.pdbx_description
1 polymer ?
#
loop_
_entity_poly.entity_id
_entity_poly.type
_entity_poly.pdbx_seq_one_letter_code
_entity_poly.pdbx_strand_id
1 'polypeptide(L)'
;MMVRAALLLVVTACLGAPENLALNRPYTLTPAPNYSPCIDPGDATQLTDGVRTAGHFWTRPSTVGWSGVSLRMITIDLGQVQPIAGASFSTAAGVADVGWPESIALLVSEDNQTYHLLGDLVQLTDGGAPPAEGGYRTFTYQTTALSTRGRYVRLAVQAGGQYLFVDEIEVFKGAPEAAAQPAAGIRLPGDNFLFAMRYVRRQELDRVALRGRIESSTVAAEIRQKLLAELTEAGEALRRPESVADPASFRAIPPYDEPHRRLFALHGKLLAAEGQPPLAVWHKYRYAPLGLFEPPAAAPPRLAARLLRGEHRAE
;
A
#
# COMPACT_ATOMS: atom_id res chain seq x y z
N MET A 1 -45.78 -0.82 -28.36
CA MET A 1 -44.38 -0.90 -27.88
C MET A 1 -44.10 0.36 -27.06
N MET A 2 -44.23 0.28 -25.74
CA MET A 2 -43.95 1.40 -24.83
C MET A 2 -42.48 1.34 -24.39
N VAL A 3 -41.71 2.38 -24.74
CA VAL A 3 -40.34 2.58 -24.27
C VAL A 3 -40.41 3.15 -22.85
N ARG A 4 -39.95 2.39 -21.86
CA ARG A 4 -39.75 2.88 -20.49
C ARG A 4 -38.41 3.60 -20.43
N ALA A 5 -38.44 4.92 -20.27
CA ALA A 5 -37.29 5.72 -19.90
C ALA A 5 -36.91 5.43 -18.44
N ALA A 6 -35.71 4.92 -18.21
CA ALA A 6 -35.13 4.77 -16.88
C ALA A 6 -34.59 6.14 -16.43
N LEU A 7 -35.22 6.74 -15.42
CA LEU A 7 -34.77 7.96 -14.78
C LEU A 7 -33.57 7.60 -13.87
N LEU A 8 -32.36 7.99 -14.27
CA LEU A 8 -31.16 7.86 -13.46
C LEU A 8 -31.22 8.92 -12.34
N LEU A 9 -31.62 8.51 -11.14
CA LEU A 9 -31.60 9.37 -9.96
C LEU A 9 -30.13 9.48 -9.48
N VAL A 10 -29.44 10.55 -9.88
CA VAL A 10 -28.17 10.93 -9.23
C VAL A 10 -28.54 11.56 -7.89
N VAL A 11 -28.48 10.75 -6.82
CA VAL A 11 -28.57 11.26 -5.45
C VAL A 11 -27.23 11.87 -5.12
N THR A 12 -27.12 13.19 -5.24
CA THR A 12 -26.01 13.95 -4.68
C THR A 12 -26.22 14.02 -3.17
N ALA A 13 -25.66 13.07 -2.43
CA ALA A 13 -25.62 13.15 -0.97
C ALA A 13 -24.69 14.30 -0.56
N CYS A 14 -25.21 15.27 0.17
CA CYS A 14 -24.39 16.19 0.96
C CYS A 14 -23.65 15.38 2.02
N LEU A 15 -22.39 15.04 1.77
CA LEU A 15 -21.54 14.27 2.69
C LEU A 15 -21.17 15.15 3.89
N GLY A 16 -21.85 14.93 5.02
CA GLY A 16 -21.26 15.24 6.32
C GLY A 16 -19.98 14.42 6.53
N ALA A 17 -19.15 14.83 7.49
CA ALA A 17 -17.95 14.07 7.84
C ALA A 17 -18.35 12.60 8.16
N PRO A 18 -17.61 11.60 7.64
CA PRO A 18 -17.91 10.21 7.90
C PRO A 18 -17.87 9.91 9.40
N GLU A 19 -18.84 9.12 9.89
CA GLU A 19 -18.93 8.75 11.31
C GLU A 19 -17.69 7.93 11.72
N ASN A 20 -16.95 8.40 12.73
CA ASN A 20 -15.78 7.71 13.28
C ASN A 20 -16.21 6.63 14.30
N LEU A 21 -16.14 5.37 13.90
CA LEU A 21 -16.41 4.19 14.73
C LEU A 21 -15.33 3.91 15.79
N ALA A 22 -14.10 4.39 15.56
CA ALA A 22 -12.98 4.20 16.47
C ALA A 22 -13.00 5.15 17.65
N LEU A 23 -13.82 6.22 17.62
CA LEU A 23 -13.86 7.23 18.67
C LEU A 23 -14.05 6.61 20.06
N ASN A 24 -13.09 6.86 20.96
CA ASN A 24 -12.97 6.33 22.32
C ASN A 24 -12.95 4.78 22.40
N ARG A 25 -12.57 4.09 21.33
CA ARG A 25 -12.43 2.62 21.34
C ARG A 25 -11.07 2.19 21.84
N PRO A 26 -11.00 1.10 22.62
CA PRO A 26 -9.72 0.59 23.09
C PRO A 26 -8.90 0.04 21.92
N TYR A 27 -7.59 0.09 22.06
CA TYR A 27 -6.66 -0.50 21.11
C TYR A 27 -5.44 -1.12 21.80
N THR A 28 -4.71 -1.94 21.06
CA THR A 28 -3.43 -2.53 21.47
C THR A 28 -2.33 -2.11 20.52
N LEU A 29 -1.13 -1.88 21.08
CA LEU A 29 0.08 -1.49 20.34
C LEU A 29 1.13 -2.60 20.44
N THR A 30 1.68 -3.02 19.31
CA THR A 30 2.74 -4.05 19.28
C THR A 30 3.83 -3.68 18.26
N PRO A 31 5.08 -3.44 18.68
CA PRO A 31 5.51 -3.32 20.08
C PRO A 31 4.90 -2.08 20.74
N ALA A 32 4.99 -2.03 22.07
CA ALA A 32 4.66 -0.81 22.82
C ALA A 32 5.49 0.38 22.30
N PRO A 33 4.95 1.62 22.39
CA PRO A 33 5.70 2.84 22.11
C PRO A 33 7.00 2.87 22.90
N ASN A 34 8.07 3.32 22.26
CA ASN A 34 9.42 3.32 22.86
C ASN A 34 10.17 4.64 22.65
N TYR A 35 9.51 5.67 22.09
CA TYR A 35 10.11 6.97 21.88
C TYR A 35 9.89 7.87 23.11
N SER A 36 10.86 7.87 24.03
CA SER A 36 10.74 8.47 25.37
C SER A 36 10.17 9.91 25.45
N PRO A 37 10.46 10.83 24.51
CA PRO A 37 9.89 12.18 24.56
C PRO A 37 8.37 12.27 24.31
N CYS A 38 7.76 11.20 23.82
CA CYS A 38 6.33 11.11 23.56
C CYS A 38 5.61 10.17 24.54
N ILE A 39 6.32 9.20 25.14
CA ILE A 39 5.70 8.19 26.01
C ILE A 39 5.01 8.86 27.20
N ASP A 40 3.71 8.61 27.32
CA ASP A 40 2.91 8.98 28.49
C ASP A 40 1.72 8.03 28.69
N PRO A 41 1.03 8.07 29.85
CA PRO A 41 -0.11 7.18 30.11
C PRO A 41 -1.26 7.27 29.10
N GLY A 42 -1.39 8.39 28.38
CA GLY A 42 -2.35 8.65 27.32
C GLY A 42 -2.11 7.83 26.05
N ASP A 43 -0.93 7.24 25.86
CA ASP A 43 -0.61 6.32 24.76
C ASP A 43 -1.59 5.14 24.62
N ALA A 44 -2.37 4.85 25.67
CA ALA A 44 -3.39 3.81 25.66
C ALA A 44 -4.75 4.25 25.07
N THR A 45 -4.98 5.55 24.90
CA THR A 45 -6.30 6.11 24.50
C THR A 45 -6.23 7.15 23.40
N GLN A 46 -5.11 7.87 23.27
CA GLN A 46 -5.05 9.09 22.46
C GLN A 46 -5.21 8.89 20.96
N LEU A 47 -4.79 7.75 20.38
CA LEU A 47 -4.97 7.48 18.93
C LEU A 47 -6.42 7.36 18.45
N THR A 48 -7.38 7.49 19.34
CA THR A 48 -8.80 7.32 19.05
C THR A 48 -9.66 8.34 19.81
N ASP A 49 -9.07 9.38 20.38
CA ASP A 49 -9.79 10.32 21.24
C ASP A 49 -10.45 11.47 20.47
N GLY A 50 -10.23 11.55 19.15
CA GLY A 50 -10.75 12.61 18.28
C GLY A 50 -9.90 13.87 18.26
N VAL A 51 -8.74 13.89 18.92
CA VAL A 51 -7.88 15.05 19.07
C VAL A 51 -6.63 14.90 18.20
N ARG A 52 -6.40 15.89 17.33
CA ARG A 52 -5.16 15.99 16.55
C ARG A 52 -4.15 16.88 17.23
N THR A 53 -2.88 16.53 17.08
CA THR A 53 -1.76 17.30 17.62
C THR A 53 -1.59 18.61 16.87
N ALA A 54 -1.60 19.72 17.63
CA ALA A 54 -1.22 21.02 17.09
C ALA A 54 0.31 21.17 17.05
N GLY A 55 0.83 21.51 15.87
CA GLY A 55 2.24 21.84 15.69
C GLY A 55 3.15 20.62 15.51
N HIS A 56 4.32 20.67 16.13
CA HIS A 56 5.41 19.73 15.86
C HIS A 56 5.29 18.45 16.70
N PHE A 57 5.26 17.26 16.07
CA PHE A 57 4.95 15.97 16.72
C PHE A 57 6.01 15.48 17.70
N TRP A 58 7.30 15.52 17.36
CA TRP A 58 8.39 14.78 18.01
C TRP A 58 8.51 14.80 19.54
N THR A 59 7.84 15.67 20.29
CA THR A 59 7.94 15.67 21.76
C THR A 59 6.60 15.98 22.41
N ARG A 60 5.50 15.67 21.72
CA ARG A 60 4.15 15.99 22.18
C ARG A 60 3.57 14.77 22.87
N PRO A 61 3.03 14.94 24.10
CA PRO A 61 2.28 13.88 24.75
C PRO A 61 1.13 13.39 23.87
N SER A 62 0.44 14.29 23.16
CA SER A 62 -0.65 13.98 22.21
C SER A 62 -0.23 13.17 20.96
N THR A 63 0.99 12.60 20.93
CA THR A 63 1.48 11.79 19.82
C THR A 63 2.09 10.51 20.37
N VAL A 64 1.79 9.38 19.75
CA VAL A 64 2.44 8.11 20.04
C VAL A 64 3.64 7.94 19.11
N GLY A 65 4.81 7.65 19.68
CA GLY A 65 6.07 7.58 18.94
C GLY A 65 6.83 6.26 19.09
N TRP A 66 7.48 5.82 18.01
CA TRP A 66 8.41 4.68 18.01
C TRP A 66 9.76 5.06 17.41
N SER A 67 10.83 4.39 17.87
CA SER A 67 12.19 4.45 17.34
C SER A 67 12.77 3.05 17.13
N GLY A 68 13.52 2.86 16.04
CA GLY A 68 14.34 1.65 15.81
C GLY A 68 13.55 0.35 15.62
N VAL A 69 12.24 0.45 15.45
CA VAL A 69 11.35 -0.68 15.14
C VAL A 69 11.10 -0.67 13.63
N SER A 70 10.89 -1.83 13.00
CA SER A 70 10.58 -1.93 11.57
C SER A 70 9.08 -1.99 11.30
N LEU A 71 8.32 -2.70 12.14
CA LEU A 71 6.89 -2.97 11.98
C LEU A 71 6.12 -2.70 13.28
N ARG A 72 4.99 -2.00 13.18
CA ARG A 72 4.06 -1.76 14.30
C ARG A 72 2.68 -2.28 13.94
N MET A 73 2.03 -2.91 14.90
CA MET A 73 0.67 -3.38 14.81
C MET A 73 -0.18 -2.58 15.78
N ILE A 74 -1.17 -1.86 15.25
CA ILE A 74 -2.15 -1.11 16.02
C ILE A 74 -3.48 -1.79 15.77
N THR A 75 -4.10 -2.37 16.80
CA THR A 75 -5.38 -3.09 16.67
C THR A 75 -6.44 -2.41 17.51
N ILE A 76 -7.46 -1.86 16.86
CA ILE A 76 -8.61 -1.19 17.48
C ILE A 76 -9.76 -2.19 17.61
N ASP A 77 -10.37 -2.30 18.79
CA ASP A 77 -11.59 -3.09 19.01
C ASP A 77 -12.82 -2.17 18.99
N LEU A 78 -13.61 -2.26 17.91
CA LEU A 78 -14.85 -1.49 17.74
C LEU A 78 -15.97 -1.96 18.69
N GLY A 79 -15.75 -3.02 19.47
CA GLY A 79 -16.66 -3.60 20.45
C GLY A 79 -17.64 -4.62 19.86
N GLN A 80 -18.01 -4.45 18.60
CA GLN A 80 -18.87 -5.37 17.85
C GLN A 80 -18.55 -5.30 16.35
N VAL A 81 -19.07 -6.26 15.57
CA VAL A 81 -18.94 -6.22 14.11
C VAL A 81 -19.70 -5.01 13.57
N GLN A 82 -19.02 -4.18 12.78
CA GLN A 82 -19.55 -2.95 12.17
C GLN A 82 -19.26 -2.94 10.66
N PRO A 83 -20.11 -2.29 9.83
CA PRO A 83 -19.76 -1.97 8.45
C PRO A 83 -18.67 -0.90 8.43
N ILE A 84 -17.67 -1.06 7.56
CA ILE A 84 -16.48 -0.19 7.48
C ILE A 84 -16.32 0.31 6.04
N ALA A 85 -16.32 1.64 5.87
CA ALA A 85 -16.03 2.33 4.60
C ALA A 85 -14.53 2.65 4.44
N GLY A 86 -13.77 2.64 5.52
CA GLY A 86 -12.36 2.99 5.45
C GLY A 86 -11.76 3.35 6.79
N ALA A 87 -10.59 3.95 6.75
CA ALA A 87 -9.84 4.40 7.92
C ALA A 87 -8.98 5.61 7.58
N SER A 88 -8.54 6.33 8.60
CA SER A 88 -7.52 7.37 8.51
C SER A 88 -6.34 7.07 9.43
N PHE A 89 -5.16 7.57 9.06
CA PHE A 89 -3.93 7.51 9.86
C PHE A 89 -3.22 8.85 9.74
N SER A 90 -3.23 9.64 10.82
CA SER A 90 -2.66 10.98 10.86
C SER A 90 -1.25 10.95 11.44
N THR A 91 -0.29 11.48 10.69
CA THR A 91 1.16 11.34 10.96
C THR A 91 1.91 12.59 10.54
N ALA A 92 3.18 12.71 10.95
CA ALA A 92 4.10 13.71 10.44
C ALA A 92 5.43 13.09 9.99
N ALA A 93 6.11 13.73 9.03
CA ALA A 93 7.41 13.30 8.51
C ALA A 93 8.16 14.45 7.80
N GLY A 94 9.33 14.14 7.24
CA GLY A 94 10.07 15.00 6.30
C GLY A 94 11.32 15.68 6.86
N VAL A 95 11.65 15.46 8.14
CA VAL A 95 12.87 15.96 8.83
C VAL A 95 13.31 14.97 9.90
N ALA A 96 14.54 15.13 10.41
CA ALA A 96 15.07 14.42 11.58
C ALA A 96 14.96 12.87 11.48
N ASP A 97 15.28 12.32 10.31
CA ASP A 97 15.18 10.88 9.99
C ASP A 97 13.80 10.25 10.18
N VAL A 98 12.75 11.08 10.17
CA VAL A 98 11.37 10.64 10.11
C VAL A 98 10.90 10.65 8.66
N GLY A 99 10.87 9.47 8.06
CA GLY A 99 10.35 9.24 6.72
C GLY A 99 8.85 8.97 6.73
N TRP A 100 8.19 9.25 5.60
CA TRP A 100 6.79 8.85 5.39
C TRP A 100 6.64 7.31 5.54
N PRO A 101 5.50 6.80 6.06
CA PRO A 101 5.24 5.37 6.09
C PRO A 101 5.45 4.71 4.73
N GLU A 102 6.21 3.62 4.70
CA GLU A 102 6.41 2.82 3.48
C GLU A 102 5.19 1.95 3.17
N SER A 103 4.44 1.58 4.21
CA SER A 103 3.23 0.77 4.14
C SER A 103 2.38 0.98 5.39
N ILE A 104 1.07 1.05 5.20
CA ILE A 104 0.06 1.01 6.26
C ILE A 104 -0.96 -0.06 5.82
N ALA A 105 -0.63 -1.33 6.02
CA ALA A 105 -1.55 -2.40 5.65
C ALA A 105 -2.78 -2.38 6.57
N LEU A 106 -3.97 -2.29 5.98
CA LEU A 106 -5.24 -2.24 6.68
C LEU A 106 -5.88 -3.63 6.66
N LEU A 107 -6.16 -4.18 7.84
CA LEU A 107 -6.78 -5.48 8.01
C LEU A 107 -8.01 -5.39 8.90
N VAL A 108 -8.98 -6.28 8.65
CA VAL A 108 -10.17 -6.43 9.51
C VAL A 108 -10.32 -7.86 9.98
N SER A 109 -10.93 -8.02 11.16
CA SER A 109 -11.25 -9.32 11.73
C SER A 109 -12.53 -9.25 12.55
N GLU A 110 -13.29 -10.35 12.61
CA GLU A 110 -14.45 -10.49 13.49
C GLU A 110 -14.07 -11.09 14.86
N ASP A 111 -12.95 -11.83 14.93
CA ASP A 111 -12.55 -12.69 16.06
C ASP A 111 -11.17 -12.37 16.66
N ASN A 112 -10.43 -11.40 16.10
CA ASN A 112 -9.04 -11.04 16.43
C ASN A 112 -8.02 -12.19 16.17
N GLN A 113 -8.40 -13.18 15.36
CA GLN A 113 -7.57 -14.35 15.04
C GLN A 113 -7.43 -14.52 13.52
N THR A 114 -8.54 -14.48 12.80
CA THR A 114 -8.59 -14.54 11.34
C THR A 114 -8.70 -13.12 10.80
N TYR A 115 -7.72 -12.71 9.99
CA TYR A 115 -7.69 -11.37 9.40
C TYR A 115 -7.96 -11.40 7.90
N HIS A 116 -8.55 -10.32 7.41
CA HIS A 116 -8.70 -10.03 6.00
C HIS A 116 -7.90 -8.78 5.64
N LEU A 117 -6.92 -8.90 4.76
CA LEU A 117 -6.14 -7.76 4.25
C LEU A 117 -6.96 -7.02 3.19
N LEU A 118 -7.22 -5.73 3.44
CA LEU A 118 -8.01 -4.85 2.57
C LEU A 118 -7.15 -4.09 1.56
N GLY A 119 -5.88 -3.86 1.88
CA GLY A 119 -4.92 -3.15 1.05
C GLY A 119 -3.94 -2.33 1.89
N ASP A 120 -3.22 -1.41 1.24
CA ASP A 120 -2.24 -0.52 1.86
C ASP A 120 -2.74 0.93 1.81
N LEU A 121 -2.93 1.58 2.95
CA LEU A 121 -3.47 2.94 3.04
C LEU A 121 -2.55 3.97 2.36
N VAL A 122 -1.25 3.70 2.23
CA VAL A 122 -0.32 4.54 1.45
C VAL A 122 -0.73 4.62 -0.02
N GLN A 123 -1.31 3.54 -0.55
CA GLN A 123 -1.74 3.42 -1.94
C GLN A 123 -3.22 3.77 -2.12
N LEU A 124 -4.03 3.46 -1.11
CA LEU A 124 -5.47 3.72 -1.10
C LEU A 124 -5.81 5.16 -0.75
N THR A 125 -4.85 5.97 -0.30
CA THR A 125 -5.13 7.31 0.21
C THR A 125 -5.75 8.21 -0.86
N ASP A 126 -6.84 8.87 -0.50
CA ASP A 126 -7.51 9.85 -1.32
C ASP A 126 -6.56 11.04 -1.56
N GLY A 127 -6.52 11.55 -2.80
CA GLY A 127 -5.66 12.68 -3.17
C GLY A 127 -4.18 12.34 -3.42
N GLY A 128 -3.77 11.09 -3.20
CA GLY A 128 -2.41 10.60 -3.47
C GLY A 128 -1.44 10.78 -2.31
N ALA A 129 -0.22 10.23 -2.48
CA ALA A 129 0.82 10.24 -1.45
C ALA A 129 1.33 11.65 -1.13
N PRO A 130 1.83 11.91 0.09
CA PRO A 130 2.44 13.19 0.42
C PRO A 130 3.67 13.47 -0.45
N PRO A 131 4.00 14.74 -0.70
CA PRO A 131 5.24 15.09 -1.41
C PRO A 131 6.46 14.49 -0.71
N ALA A 132 7.36 13.89 -1.51
CA ALA A 132 8.61 13.32 -1.00
C ALA A 132 9.58 14.39 -0.45
N GLU A 133 9.44 15.63 -0.90
CA GLU A 133 10.30 16.76 -0.55
C GLU A 133 9.52 17.89 0.12
N GLY A 134 10.22 18.75 0.86
CA GLY A 134 9.65 20.01 1.38
C GLY A 134 9.54 20.12 2.90
N GLY A 135 10.38 19.40 3.65
CA GLY A 135 10.56 19.57 5.11
C GLY A 135 9.45 18.96 5.96
N TYR A 136 9.36 19.39 7.22
CA TYR A 136 8.39 18.86 8.19
C TYR A 136 6.97 19.15 7.75
N ARG A 137 6.14 18.10 7.68
CA ARG A 137 4.70 18.22 7.38
C ARG A 137 3.90 17.16 8.11
N THR A 138 2.65 17.51 8.43
CA THR A 138 1.62 16.54 8.79
C THR A 138 0.91 16.04 7.53
N PHE A 139 0.43 14.81 7.56
CA PHE A 139 -0.36 14.21 6.50
C PHE A 139 -1.31 13.17 7.11
N THR A 140 -2.53 13.10 6.57
CA THR A 140 -3.50 12.08 6.94
C THR A 140 -3.70 11.16 5.75
N TYR A 141 -3.20 9.93 5.86
CA TYR A 141 -3.56 8.87 4.93
C TYR A 141 -5.00 8.48 5.21
N GLN A 142 -5.88 8.50 4.21
CA GLN A 142 -7.29 8.18 4.42
C GLN A 142 -7.95 7.60 3.18
N THR A 143 -8.90 6.70 3.37
CA THR A 143 -9.78 6.25 2.29
C THR A 143 -11.19 6.08 2.83
N THR A 144 -12.19 6.28 1.99
CA THR A 144 -13.61 6.01 2.27
C THR A 144 -14.25 5.07 1.24
N ALA A 145 -13.42 4.43 0.40
CA ALA A 145 -13.84 3.63 -0.75
C ALA A 145 -13.88 2.11 -0.48
N LEU A 146 -13.86 1.69 0.79
CA LEU A 146 -13.96 0.27 1.15
C LEU A 146 -15.42 -0.14 1.33
N SER A 147 -15.69 -1.42 1.11
CA SER A 147 -16.97 -2.05 1.42
C SER A 147 -16.68 -3.37 2.13
N THR A 148 -16.64 -3.32 3.46
CA THR A 148 -16.33 -4.48 4.30
C THR A 148 -16.98 -4.36 5.67
N ARG A 149 -16.74 -5.35 6.52
CA ARG A 149 -17.15 -5.34 7.92
C ARG A 149 -16.09 -5.97 8.81
N GLY A 150 -16.12 -5.64 10.09
CA GLY A 150 -15.24 -6.23 11.10
C GLY A 150 -15.51 -5.67 12.48
N ARG A 151 -15.02 -6.37 13.50
CA ARG A 151 -14.97 -5.86 14.89
C ARG A 151 -13.61 -5.26 15.20
N TYR A 152 -12.55 -5.92 14.74
CA TYR A 152 -11.18 -5.50 14.95
C TYR A 152 -10.63 -4.88 13.67
N VAL A 153 -10.08 -3.68 13.78
CA VAL A 153 -9.36 -3.01 12.69
C VAL A 153 -7.89 -2.95 13.07
N ARG A 154 -7.03 -3.50 12.21
CA ARG A 154 -5.61 -3.59 12.45
C ARG A 154 -4.83 -2.84 11.38
N LEU A 155 -3.95 -1.95 11.81
CA LEU A 155 -3.00 -1.24 10.97
C LEU A 155 -1.62 -1.83 11.22
N ALA A 156 -1.04 -2.42 10.17
CA ALA A 156 0.32 -2.95 10.18
C ALA A 156 1.24 -1.95 9.45
N VAL A 157 2.02 -1.19 10.21
CA VAL A 157 2.74 0.00 9.72
C VAL A 157 4.23 -0.26 9.63
N GLN A 158 4.78 -0.12 8.41
CA GLN A 158 6.22 -0.10 8.15
C GLN A 158 6.67 1.35 7.98
N ALA A 159 7.57 1.81 8.85
CA ALA A 159 8.11 3.16 8.81
C ALA A 159 9.10 3.31 7.64
N GLY A 160 9.12 4.48 6.98
CA GLY A 160 10.14 4.82 5.97
C GLY A 160 11.38 5.50 6.55
N GLY A 161 11.62 5.37 7.85
CA GLY A 161 12.73 5.97 8.57
C GLY A 161 12.95 5.32 9.93
N GLN A 162 13.81 5.92 10.75
CA GLN A 162 14.11 5.40 12.09
C GLN A 162 12.95 5.58 13.06
N TYR A 163 12.08 6.56 12.80
CA TYR A 163 10.98 6.92 13.67
C TYR A 163 9.63 6.87 12.94
N LEU A 164 8.57 6.73 13.74
CA LEU A 164 7.17 6.82 13.31
C LEU A 164 6.38 7.50 14.42
N PHE A 165 5.47 8.41 14.05
CA PHE A 165 4.60 9.11 14.98
C PHE A 165 3.18 9.16 14.45
N VAL A 166 2.20 8.99 15.34
CA VAL A 166 0.78 9.05 15.01
C VAL A 166 0.06 9.75 16.15
N ASP A 167 -0.87 10.65 15.82
CA ASP A 167 -1.72 11.34 16.79
C ASP A 167 -3.14 10.81 16.78
N GLU A 168 -3.71 10.50 15.60
CA GLU A 168 -5.10 10.06 15.48
C GLU A 168 -5.30 8.99 14.39
N ILE A 169 -6.14 8.00 14.69
CA ILE A 169 -6.61 6.94 13.80
C ILE A 169 -8.13 6.87 13.86
N GLU A 170 -8.77 7.07 12.71
CA GLU A 170 -10.23 6.99 12.61
C GLU A 170 -10.63 5.76 11.80
N VAL A 171 -11.79 5.18 12.11
CA VAL A 171 -12.40 4.12 11.32
C VAL A 171 -13.76 4.61 10.84
N PHE A 172 -13.96 4.71 9.53
CA PHE A 172 -15.17 5.30 8.97
C PHE A 172 -16.26 4.27 8.80
N LYS A 173 -17.46 4.61 9.28
CA LYS A 173 -18.64 3.75 9.15
C LYS A 173 -19.03 3.53 7.69
N GLY A 174 -19.22 2.26 7.35
CA GLY A 174 -19.71 1.82 6.05
C GLY A 174 -21.22 1.83 5.92
N ALA A 175 -21.68 1.65 4.69
CA ALA A 175 -23.10 1.47 4.40
C ALA A 175 -23.63 0.18 5.07
N PRO A 176 -24.87 0.16 5.61
CA PRO A 176 -25.41 -1.01 6.31
C PRO A 176 -25.37 -2.31 5.48
N GLU A 177 -25.46 -2.21 4.16
CA GLU A 177 -25.42 -3.32 3.23
C GLU A 177 -24.09 -4.08 3.27
N ALA A 178 -22.98 -3.40 3.59
CA ALA A 178 -21.67 -4.02 3.77
C ALA A 178 -21.66 -4.96 5.00
N ALA A 179 -22.50 -4.71 6.01
CA ALA A 179 -22.62 -5.60 7.17
C ALA A 179 -23.25 -6.96 6.81
N ALA A 180 -24.00 -7.05 5.71
CA ALA A 180 -24.63 -8.28 5.25
C ALA A 180 -23.70 -9.17 4.39
N GLN A 181 -22.56 -8.65 3.96
CA GLN A 181 -21.61 -9.36 3.11
C GLN A 181 -20.48 -9.99 3.95
N PRO A 182 -19.87 -11.10 3.52
CA PRO A 182 -18.64 -11.59 4.13
C PRO A 182 -17.56 -10.50 4.09
N ALA A 183 -16.65 -10.51 5.08
CA ALA A 183 -15.52 -9.59 5.09
C ALA A 183 -14.75 -9.67 3.75
N ALA A 184 -14.61 -8.53 3.09
CA ALA A 184 -13.86 -8.41 1.85
C ALA A 184 -12.35 -8.57 2.11
N GLY A 185 -11.58 -8.78 1.05
CA GLY A 185 -10.12 -8.85 1.11
C GLY A 185 -9.56 -10.26 1.29
N ILE A 186 -8.24 -10.33 1.39
CA ILE A 186 -7.49 -11.59 1.37
C ILE A 186 -7.51 -12.18 2.77
N ARG A 187 -8.13 -13.36 2.93
CA ARG A 187 -8.12 -14.08 4.21
C ARG A 187 -6.72 -14.58 4.52
N LEU A 188 -6.21 -14.19 5.69
CA LEU A 188 -4.90 -14.55 6.20
C LEU A 188 -5.07 -15.45 7.44
N PRO A 189 -4.70 -16.74 7.36
CA PRO A 189 -4.64 -17.60 8.53
C PRO A 189 -3.37 -17.31 9.34
N GLY A 190 -3.53 -17.11 10.66
CA GLY A 190 -2.40 -16.92 11.59
C GLY A 190 -1.59 -15.64 11.32
N ASP A 191 -0.31 -15.67 11.71
CA ASP A 191 0.58 -14.50 11.69
C ASP A 191 1.31 -14.26 10.35
N ASN A 192 0.83 -14.84 9.25
CA ASN A 192 1.42 -14.68 7.91
C ASN A 192 1.21 -13.27 7.30
N PHE A 193 0.71 -12.32 8.09
CA PHE A 193 0.36 -10.97 7.65
C PHE A 193 1.54 -10.20 7.07
N LEU A 194 2.75 -10.34 7.62
CA LEU A 194 3.92 -9.61 7.13
C LEU A 194 4.32 -10.10 5.73
N PHE A 195 4.26 -11.41 5.51
CA PHE A 195 4.49 -12.00 4.19
C PHE A 195 3.44 -11.49 3.19
N ALA A 196 2.16 -11.57 3.55
CA ALA A 196 1.05 -11.10 2.71
C ALA A 196 1.17 -9.61 2.37
N MET A 197 1.45 -8.77 3.35
CA MET A 197 1.68 -7.34 3.17
C MET A 197 2.82 -7.10 2.18
N ARG A 198 3.99 -7.72 2.38
CA ARG A 198 5.15 -7.53 1.50
C ARG A 198 4.88 -8.03 0.09
N TYR A 199 4.18 -9.15 -0.03
CA TYR A 199 3.78 -9.72 -1.31
C TYR A 199 2.87 -8.77 -2.09
N VAL A 200 1.76 -8.34 -1.48
CA VAL A 200 0.80 -7.42 -2.10
C VAL A 200 1.46 -6.08 -2.42
N ARG A 201 2.24 -5.53 -1.49
CA ARG A 201 2.98 -4.28 -1.69
C ARG A 201 3.94 -4.39 -2.87
N ARG A 202 4.68 -5.50 -2.98
CA ARG A 202 5.65 -5.70 -4.07
C ARG A 202 4.95 -5.71 -5.42
N GLN A 203 3.87 -6.47 -5.55
CA GLN A 203 3.05 -6.55 -6.76
C GLN A 203 2.55 -5.15 -7.17
N GLU A 204 2.10 -4.36 -6.19
CA GLU A 204 1.62 -3.01 -6.48
C GLU A 204 2.74 -2.06 -6.89
N LEU A 205 3.92 -2.12 -6.25
CA LEU A 205 5.06 -1.31 -6.66
C LEU A 205 5.45 -1.62 -8.11
N ASP A 206 5.42 -2.89 -8.51
CA ASP A 206 5.66 -3.29 -9.88
C ASP A 206 4.54 -2.74 -10.81
N ARG A 207 3.26 -2.77 -10.41
CA ARG A 207 2.16 -2.14 -11.15
C ARG A 207 2.34 -0.63 -11.34
N VAL A 208 2.74 0.08 -10.29
CA VAL A 208 2.99 1.54 -10.31
C VAL A 208 4.19 1.86 -11.21
N ALA A 209 5.27 1.09 -11.12
CA ALA A 209 6.42 1.26 -12.00
C ALA A 209 6.05 1.08 -13.47
N LEU A 210 5.24 0.06 -13.79
CA LEU A 210 4.75 -0.17 -15.14
C LEU A 210 3.80 0.95 -15.61
N ARG A 211 2.92 1.47 -14.74
CA ARG A 211 2.10 2.65 -15.03
C ARG A 211 2.97 3.84 -15.45
N GLY A 212 3.96 4.18 -14.64
CA GLY A 212 4.89 5.28 -14.93
C GLY A 212 5.63 5.07 -16.26
N ARG A 213 5.99 3.82 -16.58
CA ARG A 213 6.63 3.46 -17.86
C ARG A 213 5.70 3.61 -19.07
N ILE A 214 4.42 3.26 -18.93
CA ILE A 214 3.40 3.48 -19.97
C ILE A 214 3.14 4.98 -20.14
N GLU A 215 3.00 5.71 -19.04
CA GLU A 215 2.73 7.15 -19.04
C GLU A 215 3.89 7.97 -19.62
N SER A 216 5.14 7.53 -19.47
CA SER A 216 6.32 8.18 -20.05
C SER A 216 6.69 7.69 -21.46
N SER A 217 5.99 6.69 -21.99
CA SER A 217 6.30 6.10 -23.30
C SER A 217 6.05 7.05 -24.48
N THR A 218 6.61 6.71 -25.64
CA THR A 218 6.43 7.46 -26.91
C THR A 218 5.33 6.88 -27.80
N VAL A 219 4.55 5.90 -27.32
CA VAL A 219 3.48 5.27 -28.11
C VAL A 219 2.30 6.22 -28.32
N ALA A 220 1.51 5.95 -29.36
CA ALA A 220 0.28 6.69 -29.67
C ALA A 220 -0.69 6.71 -28.48
N ALA A 221 -1.48 7.79 -28.37
CA ALA A 221 -2.35 8.04 -27.22
C ALA A 221 -3.38 6.91 -27.02
N GLU A 222 -3.91 6.36 -28.11
CA GLU A 222 -4.91 5.29 -28.12
C GLU A 222 -4.32 3.99 -27.55
N ILE A 223 -3.07 3.67 -27.92
CA ILE A 223 -2.34 2.51 -27.39
C ILE A 223 -2.06 2.69 -25.90
N ARG A 224 -1.61 3.89 -25.51
CA ARG A 224 -1.33 4.23 -24.11
C ARG A 224 -2.58 4.06 -23.25
N GLN A 225 -3.72 4.62 -23.68
CA GLN A 225 -4.99 4.49 -22.97
C GLN A 225 -5.44 3.03 -22.85
N LYS A 226 -5.30 2.23 -23.91
CA LYS A 226 -5.61 0.80 -23.87
C LYS A 226 -4.73 0.06 -22.86
N LEU A 227 -3.42 0.30 -22.85
CA LEU A 227 -2.50 -0.33 -21.91
C LEU A 227 -2.81 0.09 -20.46
N LEU A 228 -3.18 1.34 -20.21
CA LEU A 228 -3.58 1.82 -18.88
C LEU A 228 -4.90 1.19 -18.41
N ALA A 229 -5.85 0.97 -19.32
CA ALA A 229 -7.09 0.26 -19.00
C ALA A 229 -6.81 -1.20 -18.63
N GLU A 230 -6.04 -1.93 -19.46
CA GLU A 230 -5.65 -3.32 -19.16
C GLU A 230 -4.82 -3.43 -17.86
N LEU A 231 -3.95 -2.45 -17.57
CA LEU A 231 -3.21 -2.38 -16.31
C LEU A 231 -4.12 -2.18 -15.09
N THR A 232 -5.22 -1.44 -15.26
CA THR A 232 -6.21 -1.23 -14.21
C THR A 232 -6.93 -2.53 -13.89
N GLU A 233 -7.36 -3.28 -14.92
CA GLU A 233 -7.96 -4.61 -14.75
C GLU A 233 -6.99 -5.61 -14.11
N ALA A 234 -5.72 -5.60 -14.52
CA ALA A 234 -4.68 -6.45 -13.91
C ALA A 234 -4.47 -6.11 -12.42
N GLY A 235 -4.53 -4.82 -12.06
CA GLY A 235 -4.40 -4.36 -10.67
C GLY A 235 -5.49 -4.89 -9.74
N GLU A 236 -6.73 -4.99 -10.21
CA GLU A 236 -7.81 -5.59 -9.41
C GLU A 236 -7.58 -7.09 -9.13
N ALA A 237 -6.90 -7.79 -10.05
CA ALA A 237 -6.53 -9.19 -9.84
C ALA A 237 -5.36 -9.35 -8.85
N LEU A 238 -4.41 -8.39 -8.79
CA LEU A 238 -3.31 -8.41 -7.81
C LEU A 238 -3.83 -8.37 -6.36
N ARG A 239 -5.00 -7.78 -6.14
CA ARG A 239 -5.67 -7.71 -4.82
C ARG A 239 -6.31 -9.03 -4.39
N ARG A 240 -6.27 -10.06 -5.24
CA ARG A 240 -6.82 -11.41 -4.99
C ARG A 240 -5.78 -12.50 -5.29
N PRO A 241 -4.66 -12.50 -4.58
CA PRO A 241 -3.56 -13.39 -4.90
C PRO A 241 -3.93 -14.84 -4.55
N GLU A 242 -3.74 -15.72 -5.52
CA GLU A 242 -4.11 -17.14 -5.45
C GLU A 242 -3.21 -17.92 -4.48
N SER A 243 -2.04 -17.37 -4.10
CA SER A 243 -0.95 -18.09 -3.42
C SER A 243 -0.42 -17.47 -2.12
N VAL A 244 -1.21 -16.69 -1.39
CA VAL A 244 -0.72 -16.02 -0.15
C VAL A 244 -0.87 -16.88 1.12
N ALA A 245 -1.30 -18.13 0.97
CA ALA A 245 -1.59 -18.98 2.13
C ALA A 245 -0.33 -19.55 2.83
N ASP A 246 0.78 -19.77 2.11
CA ASP A 246 1.95 -20.46 2.67
C ASP A 246 3.30 -19.87 2.22
N PRO A 247 3.98 -19.09 3.10
CA PRO A 247 5.33 -18.60 2.86
C PRO A 247 6.36 -19.68 2.53
N ALA A 248 6.17 -20.94 2.99
CA ALA A 248 7.12 -22.02 2.72
C ALA A 248 7.10 -22.48 1.25
N SER A 249 5.95 -22.37 0.59
CA SER A 249 5.78 -22.69 -0.83
C SER A 249 6.23 -21.55 -1.77
N PHE A 250 6.31 -20.32 -1.26
CA PHE A 250 6.67 -19.16 -2.08
C PHE A 250 8.09 -19.24 -2.63
N ARG A 251 8.27 -18.70 -3.84
CA ARG A 251 9.58 -18.50 -4.48
C ARG A 251 9.67 -17.06 -4.94
N ALA A 252 10.75 -16.38 -4.55
CA ALA A 252 11.04 -15.01 -4.97
C ALA A 252 11.58 -14.94 -6.41
N ILE A 253 10.91 -15.61 -7.35
CA ILE A 253 11.25 -15.67 -8.76
C ILE A 253 10.05 -15.10 -9.53
N PRO A 254 10.18 -13.92 -10.16
CA PRO A 254 9.08 -13.35 -10.95
C PRO A 254 8.90 -14.10 -12.29
N PRO A 255 7.67 -14.12 -12.85
CA PRO A 255 6.43 -13.68 -12.23
C PRO A 255 6.01 -14.60 -11.06
N TYR A 256 5.43 -14.02 -10.00
CA TYR A 256 5.09 -14.76 -8.77
C TYR A 256 3.80 -15.57 -8.91
N ASP A 257 2.84 -15.04 -9.64
CA ASP A 257 1.53 -15.64 -9.90
C ASP A 257 0.99 -15.15 -11.25
N GLU A 258 -0.21 -15.60 -11.62
CA GLU A 258 -0.84 -15.21 -12.89
C GLU A 258 -1.15 -13.71 -12.96
N PRO A 259 -1.71 -13.06 -11.90
CA PRO A 259 -1.81 -11.60 -11.85
C PRO A 259 -0.48 -10.87 -12.11
N HIS A 260 0.64 -11.30 -11.50
CA HIS A 260 1.95 -10.70 -11.77
C HIS A 260 2.39 -10.91 -13.22
N ARG A 261 2.19 -12.12 -13.77
CA ARG A 261 2.52 -12.46 -15.16
C ARG A 261 1.86 -11.48 -16.15
N ARG A 262 0.62 -11.04 -15.88
CA ARG A 262 -0.07 -10.06 -16.72
C ARG A 262 0.65 -8.72 -16.79
N LEU A 263 1.33 -8.28 -15.73
CA LEU A 263 2.15 -7.06 -15.77
C LEU A 263 3.31 -7.20 -16.78
N PHE A 264 4.00 -8.34 -16.79
CA PHE A 264 5.06 -8.60 -17.78
C PHE A 264 4.51 -8.69 -19.21
N ALA A 265 3.35 -9.32 -19.39
CA ALA A 265 2.70 -9.38 -20.69
C ALA A 265 2.35 -7.98 -21.22
N LEU A 266 1.85 -7.09 -20.34
CA LEU A 266 1.59 -5.69 -20.67
C LEU A 266 2.86 -4.93 -21.02
N HIS A 267 3.95 -5.14 -20.28
CA HIS A 267 5.25 -4.57 -20.63
C HIS A 267 5.73 -5.05 -22.01
N GLY A 268 5.56 -6.34 -22.33
CA GLY A 268 5.86 -6.87 -23.66
C GLY A 268 5.04 -6.19 -24.78
N LYS A 269 3.75 -5.95 -24.55
CA LYS A 269 2.90 -5.19 -25.49
C LYS A 269 3.39 -3.75 -25.66
N LEU A 270 3.82 -3.10 -24.59
CA LEU A 270 4.41 -1.76 -24.64
C LEU A 270 5.68 -1.75 -25.49
N LEU A 271 6.62 -2.67 -25.23
CA LEU A 271 7.86 -2.78 -25.98
C LEU A 271 7.61 -3.02 -27.48
N ALA A 272 6.66 -3.90 -27.81
CA ALA A 272 6.26 -4.14 -29.20
C ALA A 272 5.68 -2.88 -29.86
N ALA A 273 4.85 -2.11 -29.14
CA ALA A 273 4.29 -0.85 -29.62
C ALA A 273 5.36 0.25 -29.79
N GLU A 274 6.47 0.17 -29.07
CA GLU A 274 7.65 1.03 -29.24
C GLU A 274 8.61 0.55 -30.35
N GLY A 275 8.24 -0.52 -31.06
CA GLY A 275 9.02 -1.05 -32.18
C GLY A 275 10.22 -1.91 -31.76
N GLN A 276 10.27 -2.37 -30.51
CA GLN A 276 11.32 -3.29 -30.07
C GLN A 276 11.17 -4.66 -30.75
N PRO A 277 12.29 -5.33 -31.07
CA PRO A 277 12.23 -6.65 -31.68
C PRO A 277 11.64 -7.69 -30.71
N PRO A 278 11.06 -8.80 -31.22
CA PRO A 278 10.50 -9.87 -30.37
C PRO A 278 11.49 -10.48 -29.38
N LEU A 279 12.78 -10.41 -29.68
CA LEU A 279 13.87 -10.82 -28.80
C LEU A 279 14.93 -9.72 -28.79
N ALA A 280 15.23 -9.20 -27.60
CA ALA A 280 16.32 -8.28 -27.35
C ALA A 280 17.16 -8.80 -26.18
N VAL A 281 18.48 -8.68 -26.31
CA VAL A 281 19.44 -9.01 -25.25
C VAL A 281 20.31 -7.79 -25.03
N TRP A 282 20.32 -7.29 -23.80
CA TRP A 282 21.16 -6.18 -23.37
C TRP A 282 21.70 -6.44 -21.97
N HIS A 283 22.63 -5.62 -21.54
CA HIS A 283 23.19 -5.69 -20.19
C HIS A 283 23.38 -4.28 -19.62
N LYS A 284 23.50 -4.21 -18.30
CA LYS A 284 24.01 -3.05 -17.60
C LYS A 284 25.36 -3.39 -16.99
N TYR A 285 26.00 -2.38 -16.42
CA TYR A 285 27.12 -2.59 -15.51
C TYR A 285 26.72 -3.60 -14.42
N ARG A 286 27.61 -4.54 -14.08
CA ARG A 286 27.30 -5.70 -13.21
C ARG A 286 26.76 -5.37 -11.81
N TYR A 287 27.02 -4.16 -11.32
CA TYR A 287 26.52 -3.67 -10.03
C TYR A 287 25.40 -2.64 -10.18
N ALA A 288 24.98 -2.32 -11.41
CA ALA A 288 23.84 -1.46 -11.64
C ALA A 288 22.55 -2.30 -11.50
N PRO A 289 21.55 -1.83 -10.75
CA PRO A 289 20.27 -2.51 -10.69
C PRO A 289 19.60 -2.47 -12.06
N LEU A 290 19.04 -3.61 -12.47
CA LEU A 290 18.17 -3.71 -13.64
C LEU A 290 16.73 -3.53 -13.18
N GLY A 291 16.06 -2.48 -13.67
CA GLY A 291 14.64 -2.27 -13.39
C GLY A 291 13.79 -3.33 -14.09
N LEU A 292 12.72 -3.78 -13.43
CA LEU A 292 11.86 -4.84 -13.95
C LEU A 292 11.21 -4.51 -15.30
N PHE A 293 10.86 -3.23 -15.50
CA PHE A 293 10.23 -2.69 -16.71
C PHE A 293 11.14 -1.66 -17.41
N GLU A 294 12.45 -1.78 -17.21
CA GLU A 294 13.43 -0.97 -17.92
C GLU A 294 13.47 -1.41 -19.40
N PRO A 295 13.44 -0.47 -20.38
CA PRO A 295 13.51 -0.85 -21.78
C PRO A 295 14.89 -1.38 -22.19
N PRO A 296 14.95 -2.10 -23.32
CA PRO A 296 16.20 -2.49 -23.94
C PRO A 296 17.12 -1.31 -24.21
N ALA A 297 18.40 -1.44 -23.83
CA ALA A 297 19.41 -0.53 -24.37
C ALA A 297 19.62 -0.84 -25.86
N ALA A 298 19.73 0.21 -26.69
CA ALA A 298 19.91 0.06 -28.13
C ALA A 298 21.28 -0.51 -28.53
N ALA A 299 22.28 -0.47 -27.64
CA ALA A 299 23.62 -0.93 -27.93
C ALA A 299 23.75 -2.45 -27.68
N PRO A 300 24.36 -3.21 -28.60
CA PRO A 300 24.64 -4.62 -28.38
C PRO A 300 25.57 -4.77 -27.16
N PRO A 301 25.36 -5.81 -26.34
CA PRO A 301 26.16 -6.02 -25.15
C PRO A 301 27.64 -6.17 -25.53
N ARG A 302 28.51 -5.39 -24.87
CA ARG A 302 29.96 -5.53 -25.00
C ARG A 302 30.51 -6.06 -23.69
N LEU A 303 31.06 -7.27 -23.75
CA LEU A 303 31.84 -7.81 -22.65
C LEU A 303 33.20 -7.09 -22.62
N ALA A 304 33.45 -6.32 -21.56
CA ALA A 304 34.72 -5.62 -21.36
C ALA A 304 35.21 -5.86 -19.94
N ALA A 305 36.20 -6.73 -19.80
CA ALA A 305 36.90 -6.98 -18.55
C ALA A 305 38.16 -6.12 -18.47
N ARG A 306 38.26 -5.26 -17.44
CA ARG A 306 39.52 -4.63 -17.05
C ARG A 306 40.13 -5.45 -15.94
N LEU A 307 41.27 -6.06 -16.22
CA LEU A 307 41.96 -6.98 -15.31
C LEU A 307 43.32 -6.40 -14.91
N LEU A 308 43.70 -6.59 -13.66
CA LEU A 308 45.09 -6.42 -13.24
C LEU A 308 45.96 -7.55 -13.81
N ARG A 309 47.26 -7.32 -13.91
CA ARG A 309 48.20 -8.33 -14.42
C ARG A 309 48.18 -9.56 -13.49
N GLY A 310 47.76 -10.71 -14.02
CA GLY A 310 47.64 -11.97 -13.27
C GLY A 310 46.28 -12.17 -12.57
N GLU A 311 45.31 -11.28 -12.77
CA GLU A 311 43.96 -11.46 -12.23
C GLU A 311 43.16 -12.49 -13.05
N HIS A 312 42.62 -13.49 -12.36
CA HIS A 312 41.68 -14.46 -12.93
C HIS A 312 40.29 -14.22 -12.34
N ARG A 313 39.26 -14.13 -13.19
CA ARG A 313 37.86 -14.13 -12.76
C ARG A 313 37.13 -15.23 -13.52
N ALA A 314 36.33 -16.02 -12.81
CA ALA A 314 35.33 -16.84 -13.43
C ALA A 314 34.16 -15.93 -13.83
N GLU A 315 33.80 -15.96 -15.12
CA GLU A 315 32.51 -15.46 -15.59
C GLU A 315 31.47 -16.59 -15.55
#